data_AF-A0A2M7X8Q0-F1
#
_entry.id   AF-A0A2M7X8Q0-F1
#
_cell.length_a   1.000
_cell.length_b   1.000
_cell.length_c   1.000
_cell.angle_alpha   90.00
_cell.angle_beta   90.00
_cell.angle_gamma   90.00
#
_symmetry.space_group_name_H-M   'P 1'
#
loop_
_entity.id
_entity.type
_entity.pdbx_description
1 polymer ?
#
loop_
_entity_poly.entity_id
_entity_poly.type
_entity_poly.pdbx_seq_one_letter_code
_entity_poly.pdbx_strand_id
1 'polypeptide(L)'
;MPETVVDQLRENLGQFSATERRVAHRLLAEYPMAGLQSATVLARQVEVSTPTVLRMVARLGFQSYPDFQRRLREELTAQLSSPLSKASQAIRGG
;
A
#
# COMPACT_ATOMS: atom_id res chain seq x y z
N MET A 1 14.48 7.96 -4.86
CA MET A 1 13.83 6.72 -5.34
C MET A 1 12.85 6.33 -4.27
N PRO A 2 11.58 6.06 -4.58
CA PRO A 2 10.60 5.72 -3.54
C PRO A 2 11.02 4.41 -2.87
N GLU A 3 11.28 4.45 -1.56
CA GLU A 3 11.78 3.32 -0.79
C GLU A 3 10.66 2.34 -0.43
N THR A 4 9.41 2.81 -0.47
CA THR A 4 8.21 2.05 -0.09
C THR A 4 7.05 2.23 -1.07
N VAL A 5 6.07 1.31 -1.04
CA VAL A 5 4.83 1.43 -1.82
C VAL A 5 4.04 2.67 -1.41
N VAL A 6 4.08 3.08 -0.13
CA VAL A 6 3.40 4.30 0.33
C VAL A 6 4.01 5.56 -0.31
N ASP A 7 5.33 5.60 -0.52
CA ASP A 7 5.99 6.69 -1.24
C ASP A 7 5.60 6.70 -2.71
N GLN A 8 5.62 5.52 -3.37
CA GLN A 8 5.18 5.41 -4.77
C GLN A 8 3.74 5.88 -4.96
N LEU A 9 2.83 5.52 -4.03
CA LEU A 9 1.45 5.97 -4.05
C LEU A 9 1.37 7.50 -4.00
N ARG A 10 2.07 8.14 -3.05
CA ARG A 10 2.08 9.60 -2.87
C ARG A 10 2.65 10.33 -4.09
N GLU A 11 3.77 9.85 -4.64
CA GLU A 11 4.41 10.44 -5.81
C GLU A 11 3.53 10.35 -7.07
N ASN A 12 2.73 9.29 -7.21
CA ASN A 12 1.89 9.07 -8.38
C ASN A 12 0.45 9.61 -8.26
N LEU A 13 0.04 10.16 -7.11
CA LEU A 13 -1.32 10.68 -6.89
C LEU A 13 -1.77 11.67 -7.98
N GLY A 14 -0.87 12.54 -8.43
CA GLY A 14 -1.15 13.53 -9.47
C GLY A 14 -1.38 12.93 -10.86
N GLN A 15 -0.87 11.72 -11.12
CA GLN A 15 -0.96 11.04 -12.41
C GLN A 15 -2.15 10.07 -12.48
N PHE A 16 -2.74 9.73 -11.33
CA PHE A 16 -3.91 8.88 -11.24
C PHE A 16 -5.19 9.59 -11.67
N SER A 17 -6.05 8.85 -12.35
CA SER A 17 -7.44 9.23 -12.59
C SER A 17 -8.21 9.35 -11.27
N ALA A 18 -9.41 9.94 -11.30
CA ALA A 18 -10.23 10.10 -10.10
C ALA A 18 -10.54 8.76 -9.39
N THR A 19 -10.79 7.69 -10.14
CA THR A 19 -11.10 6.38 -9.56
C THR A 19 -9.85 5.66 -9.04
N GLU A 20 -8.71 5.79 -9.72
CA GLU A 20 -7.43 5.28 -9.22
C GLU A 20 -6.99 6.01 -7.95
N ARG A 21 -7.22 7.34 -7.86
CA ARG A 21 -6.98 8.11 -6.64
C ARG A 21 -7.81 7.61 -5.47
N ARG A 22 -9.07 7.19 -5.66
CA ARG A 22 -9.87 6.59 -4.58
C ARG A 22 -9.24 5.32 -4.04
N VAL A 23 -8.74 4.45 -4.92
CA VAL A 23 -8.01 3.23 -4.52
C VAL A 23 -6.72 3.61 -3.77
N ALA A 24 -5.94 4.55 -4.29
CA ALA A 24 -4.72 5.02 -3.64
C ALA A 24 -5.00 5.61 -2.25
N HIS A 25 -6.02 6.44 -2.09
CA HIS A 25 -6.41 7.00 -0.80
C HIS A 25 -6.83 5.93 0.20
N ARG A 26 -7.55 4.89 -0.23
CA ARG A 26 -7.89 3.75 0.64
C ARG A 26 -6.64 3.01 1.10
N LEU A 27 -5.69 2.77 0.19
CA LEU A 27 -4.42 2.14 0.52
C LEU A 27 -3.59 2.99 1.49
N LEU A 28 -3.57 4.31 1.31
CA LEU A 28 -2.88 5.24 2.20
C LEU A 28 -3.52 5.30 3.60
N ALA A 29 -4.85 5.21 3.69
CA ALA A 29 -5.58 5.28 4.95
C ALA A 29 -5.40 4.02 5.82
N GLU A 30 -5.29 2.85 5.19
CA GLU A 30 -5.20 1.56 5.90
C GLU A 30 -3.95 0.77 5.47
N TYR A 31 -2.83 1.48 5.30
CA TYR A 31 -1.58 0.88 4.87
C TYR A 31 -0.97 -0.03 5.95
N PRO A 32 -0.39 -1.20 5.60
CA PRO A 32 -0.47 -1.90 4.31
C PRO A 32 -1.70 -2.83 4.19
N MET A 33 -2.58 -2.89 5.18
CA MET A 33 -3.62 -3.92 5.31
C MET A 33 -4.64 -3.92 4.16
N ALA A 34 -5.10 -2.75 3.72
CA ALA A 34 -6.05 -2.67 2.60
C ALA A 34 -5.49 -3.30 1.31
N GLY A 35 -4.18 -3.20 1.09
CA GLY A 35 -3.52 -3.79 -0.08
C GLY A 35 -3.30 -5.31 0.03
N LEU A 36 -3.36 -5.88 1.24
CA LEU A 36 -3.24 -7.33 1.47
C LEU A 36 -4.57 -8.08 1.26
N GLN A 37 -5.69 -7.37 1.14
CA GLN A 37 -6.95 -7.94 0.68
C GLN A 37 -6.90 -8.26 -0.82
N SER A 38 -7.84 -9.06 -1.33
CA SER A 38 -7.91 -9.32 -2.78
C SER A 38 -8.33 -8.06 -3.56
N ALA A 39 -7.91 -7.96 -4.82
CA ALA A 39 -8.23 -6.82 -5.69
C ALA A 39 -9.75 -6.59 -5.79
N THR A 40 -10.56 -7.66 -5.83
CA THR A 40 -12.02 -7.59 -5.86
C THR A 40 -12.60 -7.01 -4.58
N VAL A 41 -12.06 -7.39 -3.41
CA VAL A 41 -12.51 -6.85 -2.11
C VAL A 41 -12.16 -5.37 -2.02
N LEU A 42 -10.92 -5.00 -2.36
CA LEU A 42 -10.48 -3.61 -2.37
C LEU A 42 -11.32 -2.76 -3.32
N ALA A 43 -11.58 -3.25 -4.53
CA ALA A 43 -12.41 -2.58 -5.52
C ALA A 43 -13.83 -2.31 -5.00
N ARG A 44 -14.43 -3.31 -4.35
CA ARG A 44 -15.76 -3.20 -3.75
C ARG A 44 -15.82 -2.16 -2.63
N GLN A 45 -14.80 -2.10 -1.77
CA GLN A 45 -14.77 -1.17 -0.63
C GLN A 45 -14.72 0.31 -1.05
N VAL A 46 -14.17 0.60 -2.24
CA VAL A 46 -14.04 1.98 -2.76
C VAL A 46 -14.94 2.25 -3.96
N GLU A 47 -15.88 1.35 -4.22
CA GLU A 47 -16.88 1.44 -5.29
C GLU A 47 -16.27 1.67 -6.68
N VAL A 48 -15.23 0.91 -7.00
CA VAL A 48 -14.61 0.88 -8.34
C VAL A 48 -14.62 -0.53 -8.91
N SER A 49 -14.26 -0.64 -10.19
CA SER A 49 -14.09 -1.94 -10.85
C SER A 49 -12.73 -2.57 -10.51
N THR A 50 -12.65 -3.90 -10.45
CA THR A 50 -11.37 -4.63 -10.27
C THR A 50 -10.29 -4.23 -11.30
N PRO A 51 -10.60 -4.04 -12.61
CA PRO A 51 -9.63 -3.52 -13.56
C PRO A 51 -9.07 -2.12 -13.23
N THR A 52 -9.82 -1.29 -12.49
CA THR A 52 -9.30 0.00 -12.02
C THR A 52 -8.20 -0.19 -10.97
N VAL A 53 -8.39 -1.11 -10.03
CA VAL A 53 -7.35 -1.48 -9.05
C VAL A 53 -6.12 -2.02 -9.76
N LEU A 54 -6.31 -2.93 -10.72
CA LEU A 54 -5.18 -3.53 -11.47
C LEU A 54 -4.41 -2.50 -12.30
N ARG A 55 -5.09 -1.55 -12.95
CA ARG A 55 -4.42 -0.47 -13.70
C ARG A 55 -3.62 0.44 -12.78
N MET A 56 -4.15 0.83 -11.63
CA MET A 56 -3.41 1.62 -10.65
C MET A 56 -2.14 0.89 -10.19
N VAL A 57 -2.24 -0.42 -9.88
CA VAL A 57 -1.10 -1.25 -9.49
C VAL A 57 -0.06 -1.34 -10.61
N ALA A 58 -0.49 -1.47 -11.87
CA ALA A 58 0.41 -1.45 -13.02
C ALA A 58 1.12 -0.09 -13.18
N ARG A 59 0.46 1.04 -12.88
CA ARG A 59 1.08 2.37 -12.91
C ARG A 59 2.15 2.57 -11.83
N LEU A 60 2.07 1.83 -10.74
CA LEU A 60 3.12 1.76 -9.72
C LEU A 60 4.30 0.87 -10.14
N GLY A 61 4.22 0.21 -11.31
CA GLY A 61 5.30 -0.63 -11.85
C GLY A 61 5.23 -2.10 -11.45
N PHE A 62 4.16 -2.55 -10.80
CA PHE A 62 3.98 -3.96 -10.45
C PHE A 62 3.39 -4.74 -11.61
N GLN A 63 3.90 -5.96 -11.82
CA GLN A 63 3.46 -6.81 -12.94
C GLN A 63 2.09 -7.44 -12.69
N SER A 64 1.70 -7.57 -11.41
CA SER A 64 0.44 -8.18 -11.01
C SER A 64 0.04 -7.75 -9.60
N TYR A 65 -1.20 -8.02 -9.23
CA TYR A 65 -1.67 -7.77 -7.85
C TYR A 65 -0.98 -8.67 -6.81
N PRO A 66 -0.72 -9.98 -7.05
CA PRO A 66 0.09 -10.79 -6.14
C PRO A 66 1.53 -10.28 -5.95
N ASP A 67 2.12 -9.71 -6.99
CA ASP A 67 3.45 -9.08 -6.97
C ASP A 67 3.45 -7.85 -6.04
N PHE A 68 2.46 -6.98 -6.18
CA PHE A 68 2.20 -5.86 -5.26
C PHE A 68 2.00 -6.34 -3.81
N GLN A 69 1.17 -7.36 -3.58
CA GLN A 69 0.97 -7.92 -2.24
C GLN A 69 2.25 -8.51 -1.62
N ARG A 70 3.14 -9.09 -2.45
CA ARG A 70 4.43 -9.59 -1.98
C ARG A 70 5.28 -8.44 -1.45
N ARG A 71 5.37 -7.34 -2.18
CA ARG A 71 6.09 -6.13 -1.75
C ARG A 71 5.56 -5.57 -0.43
N LEU A 72 4.22 -5.50 -0.27
CA LEU A 72 3.60 -5.07 0.99
C LEU A 72 3.96 -5.98 2.18
N ARG A 73 3.99 -7.30 1.98
CA ARG A 73 4.40 -8.26 3.02
C ARG A 73 5.88 -8.12 3.38
N GLU A 74 6.75 -7.89 2.39
CA GLU A 74 8.17 -7.63 2.61
C GLU A 74 8.38 -6.38 3.45
N GLU A 75 7.67 -5.28 3.14
CA GLU A 75 7.73 -4.06 3.94
C GLU A 75 7.20 -4.25 5.36
N LEU A 76 6.09 -4.96 5.53
CA LEU A 76 5.55 -5.28 6.85
C LEU A 76 6.55 -6.12 7.66
N THR A 77 7.17 -7.13 7.03
CA THR A 77 8.17 -7.98 7.67
C THR A 77 9.40 -7.19 8.06
N ALA A 78 9.90 -6.32 7.17
CA ALA A 78 11.06 -5.47 7.44
C ALA A 78 10.81 -4.51 8.62
N GLN A 79 9.60 -3.93 8.72
CA GLN A 79 9.21 -3.09 9.86
C GLN A 79 9.19 -3.89 11.19
N LEU A 80 8.74 -5.14 11.16
CA LEU A 80 8.69 -6.01 12.34
C LEU A 80 10.06 -6.56 12.74
N SER A 81 10.92 -6.85 11.76
CA SER A 81 12.27 -7.39 11.97
C SER A 81 13.32 -6.32 12.32
N SER A 82 13.02 -5.04 12.11
CA SER A 82 13.93 -3.96 12.50
C SER A 82 14.13 -3.95 14.02
N PRO A 83 15.39 -3.95 14.53
CA PRO A 83 15.70 -3.97 15.98
C PRO A 83 15.08 -2.84 16.82
N LEU A 84 14.40 -1.87 16.19
CA LEU A 84 13.84 -0.68 16.82
C LEU A 84 12.36 -0.80 17.24
N SER A 85 11.65 -1.89 16.93
CA SER A 85 10.35 -2.17 17.58
C SER A 85 10.50 -2.56 19.07
N LYS A 86 11.72 -2.85 19.55
CA LYS A 86 12.00 -3.17 20.97
C LYS A 86 12.44 -1.99 21.84
N ALA A 87 12.83 -0.84 21.28
CA ALA A 87 13.47 0.24 22.05
C ALA A 87 12.63 1.53 22.19
N SER A 88 11.59 1.74 21.39
CA SER A 88 10.76 2.96 21.45
C SER A 88 9.62 2.90 22.48
N GLN A 89 9.39 1.77 23.13
CA GLN A 89 8.45 1.64 24.25
C GLN A 89 9.12 1.78 25.64
N ALA A 90 10.45 1.81 25.72
CA ALA A 90 11.20 1.79 26.99
C ALA A 90 11.74 3.16 27.45
N ILE A 91 11.41 4.27 26.79
CA ILE A 91 11.91 5.62 27.17
C ILE A 91 10.77 6.64 27.30
N ARG A 92 9.63 6.22 27.87
CA ARG A 92 8.60 7.13 28.36
C ARG A 92 8.09 6.64 29.72
N GLY A 93 8.96 6.69 30.73
CA GLY A 93 8.65 6.27 32.09
C GLY A 93 9.90 6.19 32.96
N GLY A 94 10.66 7.28 33.00
CA GLY A 94 11.70 7.55 33.99
C GLY A 94 11.38 8.85 34.69
#